data_AF-W7BKZ0-F1
#
_entry.id   AF-W7BKZ0-F1
#
_cell.length_a   1.000
_cell.length_b   1.000
_cell.length_c   1.000
_cell.angle_alpha   90.00
_cell.angle_beta   90.00
_cell.angle_gamma   90.00
#
_symmetry.space_group_name_H-M   'P 1'
#
loop_
_entity.id
_entity.type
_entity.pdbx_description
1 polymer ?
#
loop_
_entity_poly.entity_id
_entity_poly.type
_entity_poly.pdbx_seq_one_letter_code
_entity_poly.pdbx_strand_id
1 'polypeptide(L)'
;KEVNTKTVTVIPNGSIYDYKLDVNAYTFGDATITGTYGKDVTAVRLWVNGAPVKNATLSNGNFTINGLATITKATDKVEVVAVNASFKEVNRKTVQAGE
;
A
#
# COMPACT_ATOMS: atom_id res chain seq x y z
N LYS A 1 5.54 -28.04 -9.87
CA LYS A 1 5.58 -27.37 -8.55
C LYS A 1 6.00 -25.93 -8.81
N GLU A 2 5.04 -25.04 -8.99
CA GLU A 2 5.30 -23.65 -9.38
C GLU A 2 5.87 -22.89 -8.18
N VAL A 3 7.09 -22.38 -8.35
CA VAL A 3 7.75 -21.50 -7.39
C VAL A 3 7.31 -20.07 -7.71
N ASN A 4 6.31 -19.57 -6.98
CA ASN A 4 5.97 -18.15 -7.00
C ASN A 4 7.13 -17.36 -6.40
N THR A 5 8.03 -16.88 -7.23
CA THR A 5 9.13 -15.98 -6.85
C THR A 5 8.54 -14.63 -6.45
N LYS A 6 8.20 -14.48 -5.16
CA LYS A 6 8.07 -13.17 -4.54
C LYS A 6 9.44 -12.52 -4.59
N THR A 7 9.58 -11.47 -5.40
CA THR A 7 10.79 -10.67 -5.53
C THR A 7 11.14 -10.05 -4.18
N VAL A 8 11.97 -10.74 -3.40
CA VAL A 8 12.69 -10.13 -2.29
C VAL A 8 13.81 -9.31 -2.91
N THR A 9 13.69 -7.99 -2.84
CA THR A 9 14.78 -7.08 -3.18
C THR A 9 15.92 -7.34 -2.19
N VAL A 10 16.90 -8.14 -2.59
CA VAL A 10 18.15 -8.31 -1.83
C VAL A 10 18.94 -7.02 -1.97
N ILE A 11 19.03 -6.24 -0.90
CA ILE A 11 19.91 -5.07 -0.80
C ILE A 11 21.22 -5.54 -0.17
N PRO A 12 22.34 -5.61 -0.91
CA PRO A 12 23.61 -6.04 -0.37
C PRO A 12 24.31 -4.88 0.37
N ASN A 13 23.83 -4.56 1.58
CA ASN A 13 24.62 -4.03 2.71
C ASN A 13 23.68 -3.52 3.82
N GLY A 14 23.66 -4.22 4.97
CA GLY A 14 23.26 -3.66 6.25
C GLY A 14 21.77 -3.34 6.42
N SER A 15 21.05 -4.25 7.07
CA SER A 15 19.62 -4.22 7.43
C SER A 15 18.67 -4.72 6.33
N ILE A 16 18.21 -5.96 6.50
CA ILE A 16 17.11 -6.55 5.74
C ILE A 16 15.78 -5.97 6.24
N TYR A 17 15.37 -4.84 5.66
CA TYR A 17 14.07 -4.24 5.93
C TYR A 17 12.96 -4.95 5.14
N ASP A 18 11.90 -5.31 5.84
CA ASP A 18 10.67 -5.83 5.26
C ASP A 18 9.70 -4.68 4.99
N TYR A 19 9.90 -4.02 3.85
CA TYR A 19 9.03 -2.95 3.35
C TYR A 19 8.00 -3.47 2.34
N LYS A 20 7.60 -4.74 2.47
CA LYS A 20 6.56 -5.31 1.61
C LYS A 20 5.31 -4.43 1.64
N LEU A 21 4.72 -4.20 0.47
CA LEU A 21 3.43 -3.55 0.32
C LEU A 21 2.72 -4.22 -0.83
N ASP A 22 1.62 -4.87 -0.52
CA ASP A 22 0.88 -5.72 -1.46
C ASP A 22 -0.58 -5.45 -1.25
N VAL A 23 -1.29 -5.13 -2.33
CA VAL A 23 -2.67 -4.68 -2.29
C VAL A 23 -3.52 -5.77 -2.88
N ASN A 24 -4.61 -6.11 -2.20
CA ASN A 24 -5.60 -7.02 -2.74
C ASN A 24 -6.29 -6.39 -3.95
N ALA A 25 -6.97 -7.21 -4.75
CA ALA A 25 -7.80 -6.71 -5.83
C ALA A 25 -8.81 -5.69 -5.28
N TYR A 26 -8.87 -4.53 -5.92
CA TYR A 26 -9.77 -3.45 -5.60
C TYR A 26 -10.49 -3.05 -6.89
N THR A 27 -11.80 -2.86 -6.79
CA THR A 27 -12.63 -2.33 -7.86
C THR A 27 -13.27 -1.02 -7.42
N PHE A 28 -13.45 -0.10 -8.36
CA PHE A 28 -14.14 1.15 -8.06
C PHE A 28 -15.53 0.87 -7.49
N GLY A 29 -15.84 1.49 -6.35
CA GLY A 29 -17.08 1.25 -5.60
C GLY A 29 -16.95 0.27 -4.44
N ASP A 30 -15.83 -0.45 -4.32
CA ASP A 30 -15.54 -1.22 -3.10
C ASP A 30 -15.54 -0.31 -1.86
N ALA A 31 -16.04 -0.83 -0.74
CA ALA A 31 -16.10 -0.08 0.51
C ALA A 31 -14.70 0.12 1.14
N THR A 32 -13.76 -0.78 0.82
CA THR A 32 -12.46 -0.86 1.48
C THR A 32 -11.34 -1.27 0.54
N ILE A 33 -10.14 -0.71 0.73
CA ILE A 33 -8.89 -1.22 0.14
C ILE A 33 -8.17 -2.00 1.22
N THR A 34 -7.81 -3.25 0.92
CA THR A 34 -7.08 -4.12 1.85
C THR A 34 -5.78 -4.62 1.25
N GLY A 35 -4.88 -5.08 2.10
CA GLY A 35 -3.65 -5.71 1.64
C GLY A 35 -2.75 -6.12 2.80
N THR A 36 -1.50 -6.42 2.49
CA THR A 36 -0.48 -6.78 3.47
C THR A 36 0.72 -5.85 3.41
N TYR A 37 1.32 -5.62 4.57
CA TYR A 37 2.51 -4.79 4.73
C TYR A 37 3.60 -5.56 5.48
N GLY A 38 4.85 -5.18 5.25
CA GLY A 38 6.00 -5.78 5.90
C GLY A 38 6.28 -5.18 7.28
N LYS A 39 7.01 -5.91 8.14
CA LYS A 39 7.17 -5.57 9.56
C LYS A 39 7.85 -4.22 9.84
N ASP A 40 8.62 -3.73 8.87
CA ASP A 40 9.36 -2.48 9.00
C ASP A 40 8.56 -1.25 8.49
N VAL A 41 7.31 -1.47 8.07
CA VAL A 41 6.32 -0.43 7.75
C VAL A 41 5.54 -0.05 9.02
N THR A 42 5.52 1.23 9.35
CA THR A 42 4.82 1.75 10.55
C THR A 42 3.47 2.39 10.23
N ALA A 43 3.28 2.85 9.00
CA ALA A 43 1.98 3.33 8.53
C ALA A 43 1.80 3.07 7.03
N VAL A 44 0.56 2.84 6.63
CA VAL A 44 0.14 2.83 5.22
C VAL A 44 -0.83 3.99 5.02
N ARG A 45 -0.66 4.74 3.93
CA ARG A 45 -1.45 5.93 3.60
C ARG A 45 -2.15 5.75 2.26
N LEU A 46 -3.42 6.13 2.19
CA LEU A 46 -4.16 6.30 0.95
C LEU A 46 -3.78 7.64 0.33
N TRP A 47 -3.47 7.61 -0.95
CA TRP A 47 -3.26 8.77 -1.79
C TRP A 47 -4.27 8.73 -2.93
N VAL A 48 -4.93 9.86 -3.18
CA VAL A 48 -5.86 10.02 -4.29
C VAL A 48 -5.44 11.26 -5.06
N ASN A 49 -5.25 11.10 -6.37
CA ASN A 49 -4.81 12.15 -7.27
C ASN A 49 -3.54 12.90 -6.79
N GLY A 50 -2.58 12.16 -6.23
CA GLY A 50 -1.31 12.71 -5.75
C GLY A 50 -1.37 13.42 -4.39
N ALA A 51 -2.50 13.38 -3.68
CA ALA A 51 -2.63 13.94 -2.33
C ALA A 51 -2.86 12.83 -1.27
N PRO A 52 -2.22 12.90 -0.09
CA PRO A 52 -2.51 11.98 1.00
C PRO A 52 -3.91 12.27 1.56
N VAL A 53 -4.78 11.26 1.53
CA VAL A 53 -6.16 11.38 2.00
C VAL A 53 -6.31 10.90 3.43
N LYS A 54 -5.78 9.71 3.72
CA LYS A 54 -5.92 9.08 5.05
C LYS A 54 -4.89 8.00 5.32
N ASN A 55 -4.83 7.56 6.57
CA ASN A 55 -4.11 6.37 6.98
C ASN A 55 -4.99 5.11 6.90
N ALA A 56 -4.33 3.97 6.71
CA ALA A 56 -4.93 2.65 6.87
C ALA A 56 -4.94 2.26 8.35
N THR A 57 -5.92 1.46 8.74
CA THR A 57 -5.86 0.67 9.97
C THR A 57 -4.89 -0.49 9.74
N LEU A 58 -3.88 -0.61 10.58
CA LEU A 58 -2.91 -1.69 10.53
C LEU A 58 -3.22 -2.72 11.63
N SER A 59 -3.24 -4.00 11.27
CA SER A 59 -3.45 -5.11 12.20
C SER A 59 -2.68 -6.33 11.72
N ASN A 60 -1.91 -7.02 12.57
CA ASN A 60 -1.27 -8.31 12.25
C ASN A 60 -0.68 -8.45 10.81
N GLY A 61 0.06 -7.45 10.31
CA GLY A 61 0.66 -7.47 8.95
C GLY A 61 -0.32 -7.24 7.78
N ASN A 62 -1.59 -6.96 8.07
CA ASN A 62 -2.64 -6.58 7.13
C ASN A 62 -3.11 -5.13 7.36
N PHE A 63 -3.34 -4.42 6.26
CA PHE A 63 -3.87 -3.06 6.31
C PHE A 63 -5.26 -3.01 5.70
N THR A 64 -6.10 -2.15 6.27
CA THR A 64 -7.47 -1.89 5.79
C THR A 64 -7.70 -0.39 5.75
N ILE A 65 -8.10 0.11 4.58
CA ILE A 65 -8.45 1.49 4.35
C ILE A 65 -9.96 1.52 4.09
N ASN A 66 -10.70 2.06 5.06
CA ASN A 66 -12.15 2.28 4.95
C ASN A 66 -12.45 3.71 4.50
N GLY A 67 -13.70 4.01 4.18
CA GLY A 67 -14.18 5.38 3.97
C GLY A 67 -13.51 6.02 2.76
N LEU A 68 -13.70 5.40 1.61
CA LEU A 68 -13.11 5.73 0.31
C LEU A 68 -13.91 6.81 -0.45
N ALA A 69 -14.69 7.63 0.26
CA ALA A 69 -15.57 8.65 -0.32
C ALA A 69 -14.82 9.72 -1.17
N THR A 70 -13.50 9.80 -1.02
CA THR A 70 -12.62 10.65 -1.81
C THR A 70 -12.31 10.11 -3.20
N ILE A 71 -12.48 8.81 -3.41
CA ILE A 71 -12.35 8.17 -4.73
C ILE A 71 -13.73 8.32 -5.38
N THR A 72 -13.88 9.34 -6.22
CA THR A 72 -15.17 9.72 -6.79
C THR A 72 -15.35 9.19 -8.22
N LYS A 73 -14.24 8.87 -8.88
CA LYS A 73 -14.20 8.42 -10.27
C LYS A 73 -13.31 7.19 -10.40
N ALA A 74 -13.67 6.31 -11.33
CA ALA A 74 -12.81 5.20 -11.74
C ALA A 74 -11.49 5.68 -12.41
N THR A 75 -11.45 6.95 -12.85
CA THR A 75 -10.27 7.61 -13.40
C THR A 75 -9.44 8.34 -12.35
N ASP A 76 -9.86 8.35 -11.08
CA ASP A 76 -9.03 8.89 -10.00
C ASP A 76 -7.80 7.99 -9.82
N LYS A 77 -6.62 8.61 -9.76
CA LYS A 77 -5.38 7.89 -9.45
C LYS A 77 -5.37 7.52 -7.98
N VAL A 78 -5.45 6.23 -7.66
CA VAL A 78 -5.46 5.72 -6.28
C VAL A 78 -4.17 4.98 -6.01
N GLU A 79 -3.45 5.42 -4.99
CA GLU A 79 -2.16 4.87 -4.60
C GLU A 79 -2.17 4.59 -3.09
N VAL A 80 -1.46 3.54 -2.68
CA VAL A 80 -1.15 3.30 -1.27
C VAL A 80 0.34 3.42 -1.04
N VAL A 81 0.71 4.08 0.04
CA VAL A 81 2.10 4.43 0.35
C VAL A 81 2.44 3.88 1.73
N ALA A 82 3.45 3.02 1.79
CA ALA A 82 4.04 2.55 3.03
C ALA A 82 5.11 3.54 3.51
N VAL A 83 5.07 3.85 4.80
CA VAL A 83 6.08 4.68 5.47
C VAL A 83 6.71 3.92 6.63
N ASN A 84 7.99 4.18 6.89
CA ASN A 84 8.72 3.60 8.02
C ASN A 84 8.68 4.50 9.27
N ALA A 85 9.32 4.06 10.35
CA ALA A 85 9.38 4.77 11.63
C ALA A 85 9.97 6.20 11.52
N SER A 86 10.78 6.46 10.50
CA SER A 86 11.34 7.79 10.21
C SER A 86 10.42 8.65 9.32
N PHE A 87 9.17 8.25 9.14
CA PHE A 87 8.17 8.90 8.27
C PHE A 87 8.59 9.00 6.79
N LYS A 88 9.57 8.21 6.35
CA LYS A 88 9.96 8.15 4.94
C LYS A 88 9.08 7.17 4.21
N GLU A 89 8.68 7.55 2.99
CA GLU A 89 8.12 6.61 2.02
C GLU A 89 9.17 5.55 1.71
N VAL A 90 8.79 4.28 1.91
CA VAL A 90 9.63 3.11 1.63
C VAL A 90 9.06 2.23 0.54
N ASN A 91 7.76 2.34 0.27
CA ASN A 91 7.11 1.64 -0.82
C ASN A 91 5.83 2.36 -1.25
N ARG A 92 5.46 2.24 -2.53
CA ARG A 92 4.25 2.82 -3.12
C ARG A 92 3.65 1.84 -4.12
N LYS A 93 2.34 1.66 -4.06
CA LYS A 93 1.61 0.79 -4.99
C LYS A 93 0.40 1.51 -5.55
N THR A 94 0.29 1.54 -6.87
CA THR A 94 -0.91 1.99 -7.56
C THR A 94 -1.98 0.90 -7.45
N VAL A 95 -3.15 1.28 -6.93
CA VAL A 95 -4.32 0.42 -6.76
C VAL A 95 -5.27 0.59 -7.94
N GLN A 96 -5.48 1.84 -8.34
CA GLN A 96 -6.25 2.21 -9.53
C GLN A 96 -5.42 3.22 -10.32
N ALA A 97 -5.22 2.93 -11.62
CA ALA A 97 -4.55 3.85 -12.51
C ALA A 97 -5.45 5.07 -12.75
N GLY A 98 -4.86 6.26 -12.71
CA GLY A 98 -5.52 7.45 -13.23
C GLY A 98 -5.47 7.46 -14.76
N GLU A 99 -6.39 8.20 -15.37
CA GLU A 99 -6.39 8.49 -16.81
C GLU A 99 -5.53 9.72 -17.14
#